data_AF-A0A1V2Q2C1-F1
#
_entry.id   AF-A0A1V2Q2C1-F1
#
_cell.length_a   1.000
_cell.length_b   1.000
_cell.length_c   1.000
_cell.angle_alpha   90.00
_cell.angle_beta   90.00
_cell.angle_gamma   90.00
#
_symmetry.space_group_name_H-M   'P 1'
#
loop_
_entity.id
_entity.type
_entity.pdbx_description
1 polymer ?
#
loop_
_entity_poly.entity_id
_entity_poly.type
_entity_poly.pdbx_seq_one_letter_code
_entity_poly.pdbx_strand_id
1 'polypeptide(L)'
;MALGSLGRSKSGKHRPPASEQDEALPDEELTSYLAALAPETADAETTAGGNSFGNAQVYQLRLQLMANEQLKELAAERQTSPQALATEWVMQRLEWEARQRGF
;
A
#
# COMPACT_ATOMS: atom_id res chain seq x y z
N MET A 1 30.00 3.98 -58.50
CA MET A 1 28.79 4.43 -57.78
C MET A 1 28.77 3.64 -56.46
N ALA A 2 29.39 4.16 -55.38
CA ALA A 2 28.84 4.96 -54.25
C ALA A 2 28.00 4.13 -53.25
N LEU A 3 28.02 4.23 -51.91
CA LEU A 3 28.79 4.89 -50.83
C LEU A 3 28.20 4.39 -49.48
N GLY A 4 28.95 4.44 -48.37
CA GLY A 4 28.43 4.52 -46.98
C GLY A 4 28.44 3.22 -46.15
N SER A 5 28.66 3.18 -44.84
CA SER A 5 28.86 4.19 -43.80
C SER A 5 29.43 3.52 -42.53
N LEU A 6 30.16 4.26 -41.69
CA LEU A 6 30.89 3.80 -40.50
C LEU A 6 30.00 3.46 -39.30
N GLY A 7 30.35 2.39 -38.57
CA GLY A 7 29.78 2.04 -37.26
C GLY A 7 30.88 1.85 -36.20
N ARG A 8 31.08 2.88 -35.39
CA ARG A 8 31.91 3.04 -34.17
C ARG A 8 31.59 1.93 -33.13
N SER A 9 32.53 1.37 -32.35
CA SER A 9 33.08 2.01 -31.14
C SER A 9 34.24 1.20 -30.52
N LYS A 10 35.20 1.96 -30.00
CA LYS A 10 36.51 1.59 -29.46
C LYS A 10 36.48 1.02 -28.03
N SER A 11 37.33 0.00 -27.84
CA SER A 11 38.25 -0.27 -26.73
C SER A 11 37.94 0.28 -25.33
N GLY A 12 37.82 -0.65 -24.39
CA GLY A 12 37.99 -0.39 -22.96
C GLY A 12 39.45 -0.17 -22.56
N LYS A 13 39.65 0.65 -21.54
CA LYS A 13 40.66 0.53 -20.49
C LYS A 13 40.40 1.69 -19.53
N HIS A 14 40.25 1.40 -18.23
CA HIS A 14 40.67 2.19 -17.07
C HIS A 14 39.91 1.65 -15.86
N ARG A 15 40.42 0.55 -15.30
CA ARG A 15 40.23 0.21 -13.88
C ARG A 15 41.52 0.61 -13.15
N PRO A 16 41.44 1.48 -12.14
CA PRO A 16 42.40 1.49 -11.04
C PRO A 16 41.94 0.54 -9.91
N PRO A 17 42.88 0.01 -9.11
CA PRO A 17 42.64 -1.01 -8.09
C PRO A 17 42.04 -0.42 -6.80
N ALA A 18 41.37 -1.29 -6.05
CA ALA A 18 40.70 -1.00 -4.79
C ALA A 18 41.69 -0.50 -3.73
N SER A 19 41.32 0.57 -3.04
CA SER A 19 41.80 0.82 -1.69
C SER A 19 40.91 0.03 -0.75
N GLU A 20 41.43 -1.10 -0.29
CA GLU A 20 40.96 -1.83 0.88
C GLU A 20 41.19 -0.94 2.10
N GLN A 21 40.14 -0.28 2.59
CA GLN A 21 39.96 0.22 3.96
C GLN A 21 38.71 1.11 3.97
N ASP A 22 37.56 0.49 4.14
CA ASP A 22 36.53 1.03 5.03
C ASP A 22 35.77 -0.19 5.54
N GLU A 23 36.39 -0.81 6.55
CA GLU A 23 35.71 -1.70 7.48
C GLU A 23 34.46 -0.98 7.98
N ALA A 24 33.31 -1.41 7.48
CA ALA A 24 32.06 -1.52 8.22
C ALA A 24 31.65 -0.28 9.05
N LEU A 25 31.85 0.92 8.53
CA LEU A 25 30.97 2.01 8.93
C LEU A 25 29.65 1.76 8.19
N PRO A 26 28.52 1.57 8.90
CA PRO A 26 27.23 1.48 8.24
C PRO A 26 27.11 2.75 7.41
N ASP A 27 27.03 2.60 6.10
CA ASP A 27 26.87 3.73 5.20
C ASP A 27 25.62 4.49 5.69
N GLU A 28 25.86 5.61 6.40
CA GLU A 28 24.80 6.29 7.14
C GLU A 28 23.77 6.85 6.17
N GLU A 29 24.19 7.16 4.93
CA GLU A 29 23.28 7.52 3.86
C GLU A 29 22.42 6.30 3.50
N LEU A 30 23.00 5.13 3.23
CA LEU A 30 22.23 3.90 2.98
C LEU A 30 21.33 3.53 4.17
N THR A 31 21.80 3.70 5.40
CA THR A 31 21.05 3.37 6.61
C THR A 31 19.89 4.35 6.80
N SER A 32 20.10 5.63 6.51
CA SER A 32 19.06 6.68 6.49
C SER A 32 18.06 6.44 5.36
N TYR A 33 18.51 6.08 4.15
CA TYR A 33 17.65 5.70 3.03
C TYR A 33 16.83 4.45 3.35
N LEU A 34 17.44 3.42 3.95
CA LEU A 34 16.76 2.21 4.38
C LEU A 34 15.82 2.48 5.55
N ALA A 35 16.12 3.42 6.45
CA ALA A 35 15.20 3.84 7.51
C ALA A 35 14.02 4.66 6.97
N ALA A 36 14.25 5.50 5.96
CA ALA A 36 13.19 6.27 5.29
C ALA A 36 12.28 5.40 4.41
N LEU A 37 12.81 4.29 3.87
CA LEU A 37 12.08 3.30 3.08
C LEU A 37 11.56 2.12 3.91
N ALA A 38 12.12 1.89 5.11
CA ALA A 38 11.61 0.92 6.05
C ALA A 38 10.22 1.42 6.44
N PRO A 39 9.16 0.63 6.21
CA PRO A 39 7.88 0.96 6.80
C PRO A 39 8.11 1.07 8.32
N GLU A 40 7.68 2.17 8.95
CA GLU A 40 7.73 2.43 10.41
C GLU A 40 6.97 1.36 11.25
N THR A 41 6.61 0.24 10.65
CA THR A 41 5.72 -0.78 11.16
C THR A 41 6.19 -2.15 10.64
N ALA A 42 7.28 -2.65 11.21
CA ALA A 42 7.41 -4.09 11.41
C ALA A 42 6.46 -4.61 12.51
N ASP A 43 5.49 -3.80 12.94
CA ASP A 43 4.21 -4.33 13.38
C ASP A 43 3.54 -4.86 12.12
N ALA A 44 3.68 -6.15 11.89
CA ALA A 44 2.68 -6.86 11.15
C ALA A 44 1.36 -6.52 11.83
N GLU A 45 0.59 -5.59 11.27
CA GLU A 45 -0.85 -5.47 11.47
C GLU A 45 -1.50 -6.73 10.88
N THR A 46 -1.08 -7.87 11.40
CA THR A 46 -1.73 -9.14 11.25
C THR A 46 -2.98 -9.01 12.11
N THR A 47 -4.08 -8.75 11.43
CA THR A 47 -5.44 -8.98 11.93
C THR A 47 -5.68 -10.44 12.37
N ALA A 48 -4.65 -11.27 12.53
CA ALA A 48 -4.72 -12.65 13.01
C ALA A 48 -4.40 -12.83 14.51
N GLY A 49 -3.97 -11.79 15.24
CA GLY A 49 -3.70 -11.87 16.68
C GLY A 49 -4.82 -11.24 17.52
N GLY A 50 -5.89 -11.98 17.79
CA GLY A 50 -7.04 -11.46 18.54
C GLY A 50 -6.69 -11.08 19.98
N ASN A 51 -6.57 -9.78 20.27
CA ASN A 51 -7.09 -9.12 21.50
C ASN A 51 -6.88 -7.58 21.56
N SER A 52 -6.31 -6.90 20.56
CA SER A 52 -5.79 -5.52 20.78
C SER A 52 -6.60 -4.34 20.19
N PHE A 53 -7.80 -4.55 19.63
CA PHE A 53 -8.61 -3.45 19.07
C PHE A 53 -9.74 -2.99 19.99
N GLY A 54 -9.48 -2.67 21.26
CA GLY A 54 -10.52 -2.21 22.18
C GLY A 54 -11.76 -3.12 22.20
N ASN A 55 -12.93 -2.63 22.62
CA ASN A 55 -14.17 -3.39 22.47
C ASN A 55 -14.70 -3.42 21.01
N ALA A 56 -13.86 -3.20 19.99
CA ALA A 56 -14.33 -3.22 18.61
C ALA A 56 -14.64 -4.66 18.18
N GLN A 57 -15.89 -4.91 17.83
CA GLN A 57 -16.29 -6.17 17.19
C GLN A 57 -16.21 -6.04 15.68
N VAL A 58 -15.62 -7.05 15.05
CA VAL A 58 -15.61 -7.21 13.59
C VAL A 58 -16.85 -7.99 13.17
N TYR A 59 -17.79 -7.31 12.51
CA TYR A 59 -18.98 -7.94 11.96
C TYR A 59 -18.76 -8.32 10.49
N GLN A 60 -18.93 -9.61 10.16
CA GLN A 60 -18.89 -10.07 8.78
C GLN A 60 -20.24 -9.84 8.09
N LEU A 61 -20.26 -9.00 7.05
CA LEU A 61 -21.46 -8.72 6.25
C LEU A 61 -21.62 -9.76 5.14
N ARG A 62 -22.71 -10.52 5.17
CA ARG A 62 -23.10 -11.44 4.08
C ARG A 62 -24.29 -10.87 3.31
N LEU A 63 -24.04 -10.47 2.07
CA LEU A 63 -25.07 -9.96 1.16
C LEU A 63 -25.55 -11.05 0.20
N GLN A 64 -26.79 -10.94 -0.25
CA GLN A 64 -27.30 -11.73 -1.36
C GLN A 64 -26.53 -11.36 -2.64
N LEU A 65 -26.38 -12.31 -3.57
CA LEU A 65 -25.56 -12.13 -4.78
C LEU A 65 -25.93 -10.84 -5.55
N MET A 66 -27.22 -10.64 -5.82
CA MET A 66 -27.70 -9.46 -6.56
C MET A 66 -27.41 -8.14 -5.85
N ALA A 67 -27.56 -8.10 -4.52
CA ALA A 67 -27.26 -6.92 -3.72
C ALA A 67 -25.76 -6.63 -3.66
N ASN A 68 -24.91 -7.67 -3.69
CA ASN A 68 -23.47 -7.52 -3.72
C ASN A 68 -22.98 -6.93 -5.05
N GLU A 69 -23.53 -7.38 -6.17
CA GLU A 69 -23.19 -6.83 -7.49
C GLU A 69 -23.61 -5.36 -7.62
N GLN A 70 -24.82 -5.01 -7.16
CA GLN A 70 -25.26 -3.61 -7.11
C GLN A 70 -24.35 -2.74 -6.24
N LEU A 71 -23.94 -3.25 -5.07
CA LEU A 71 -23.01 -2.53 -4.19
C LEU A 71 -21.66 -2.30 -4.87
N LYS A 72 -21.14 -3.29 -5.61
CA LYS A 72 -19.88 -3.17 -6.34
C LYS A 72 -19.97 -2.11 -7.44
N GLU A 73 -21.06 -2.10 -8.20
CA GLU A 73 -21.30 -1.13 -9.26
C GLU A 73 -21.36 0.29 -8.69
N LEU A 74 -22.17 0.50 -7.64
CA LEU A 74 -22.27 1.81 -6.96
C LEU A 74 -20.95 2.25 -6.33
N ALA A 75 -20.16 1.32 -5.80
CA ALA A 75 -18.84 1.61 -5.28
C ALA A 75 -17.87 2.04 -6.39
N ALA A 76 -17.92 1.38 -7.56
CA ALA A 76 -17.11 1.74 -8.72
C ALA A 76 -17.46 3.15 -9.25
N GLU A 77 -18.75 3.48 -9.36
CA GLU A 77 -19.21 4.82 -9.75
C GLU A 77 -18.70 5.91 -8.79
N ARG A 78 -18.68 5.61 -7.50
CA ARG A 78 -18.24 6.51 -6.42
C ARG A 78 -16.73 6.47 -6.16
N GLN A 79 -15.98 5.70 -6.95
CA GLN A 79 -14.53 5.51 -6.81
C GLN A 79 -14.12 5.07 -5.39
N THR A 80 -14.93 4.23 -4.76
CA THR A 80 -14.71 3.72 -3.40
C THR A 80 -14.70 2.19 -3.39
N SER A 81 -14.25 1.59 -2.30
CA SER A 81 -14.31 0.14 -2.14
C SER A 81 -15.72 -0.29 -1.72
N PRO A 82 -16.23 -1.47 -2.16
CA PRO A 82 -17.54 -1.95 -1.76
C PRO A 82 -17.69 -2.08 -0.24
N GLN A 83 -16.61 -2.45 0.45
CA GLN A 83 -16.57 -2.54 1.91
C GLN A 83 -16.65 -1.18 2.59
N ALA A 84 -15.94 -0.17 2.09
CA ALA A 84 -15.99 1.18 2.61
C ALA A 84 -17.40 1.77 2.44
N LEU A 85 -18.00 1.60 1.25
CA LEU A 85 -19.36 2.08 0.97
C LEU A 85 -20.41 1.42 1.89
N ALA A 86 -20.31 0.11 2.10
CA ALA A 86 -21.20 -0.59 3.03
C ALA A 86 -21.05 -0.07 4.46
N THR A 87 -19.82 0.16 4.92
CA THR A 87 -19.55 0.70 6.26
C THR A 87 -20.12 2.10 6.41
N GLU A 88 -19.93 2.96 5.42
CA GLU A 88 -20.46 4.32 5.38
C GLU A 88 -21.99 4.33 5.50
N TRP A 89 -22.69 3.51 4.71
CA TRP A 89 -24.15 3.44 4.76
C TRP A 89 -24.67 2.90 6.09
N VAL A 90 -24.00 1.93 6.69
CA VAL A 90 -24.36 1.42 8.02
C VAL A 90 -24.24 2.55 9.05
N MET A 91 -23.14 3.30 9.04
CA MET A 91 -22.96 4.44 9.96
C MET A 91 -24.03 5.52 9.75
N GLN A 92 -24.28 5.93 8.50
CA GLN A 92 -25.33 6.90 8.18
C GLN A 92 -26.71 6.44 8.66
N ARG A 93 -27.02 5.14 8.50
CA ARG A 93 -28.30 4.59 8.96
C ARG A 93 -28.40 4.60 10.48
N LEU A 94 -27.33 4.27 11.18
CA LEU A 94 -27.28 4.31 12.64
C LEU A 94 -27.44 5.74 13.18
N GLU A 95 -26.75 6.72 12.58
CA GLU A 95 -26.90 8.14 12.94
C GLU A 95 -28.33 8.65 12.72
N TRP A 96 -28.92 8.30 11.58
CA TRP A 96 -30.32 8.63 11.29
C TRP A 96 -31.26 8.04 12.36
N GLU A 97 -31.05 6.78 12.72
CA GLU A 97 -31.86 6.07 13.71
C GLU A 97 -31.67 6.66 15.13
N ALA A 98 -30.45 7.01 15.50
CA ALA A 98 -30.14 7.68 16.77
C ALA A 98 -30.86 9.03 16.89
N ARG A 99 -30.83 9.82 15.82
CA ARG A 99 -31.54 11.11 15.74
C ARG A 99 -33.06 10.96 15.84
N GLN A 100 -33.63 9.91 15.23
CA GLN A 100 -35.07 9.65 15.33
C GLN A 100 -35.51 9.22 16.73
N ARG A 101 -34.64 8.51 17.45
CA ARG A 101 -34.92 8.00 18.80
C ARG A 101 -34.56 8.99 19.92
N GLY A 102 -33.92 10.11 19.59
CA GLY A 102 -33.54 11.14 20.55
C GLY A 102 -32.40 10.74 21.49
N PHE A 103 -31.49 9.89 21.02
CA PHE A 103 -30.22 9.63 21.70
C PHE A 103 -29.25 10.81 21.57
#